data_AF-X1TH52-F1
#
_entry.id   AF-X1TH52-F1
#
_cell.length_a   1.000
_cell.length_b   1.000
_cell.length_c   1.000
_cell.angle_alpha   90.00
_cell.angle_beta   90.00
_cell.angle_gamma   90.00
#
_symmetry.space_group_name_H-M   'P 1'
#
loop_
_entity.id
_entity.type
_entity.pdbx_description
1 polymer ?
#
loop_
_entity_poly.entity_id
_entity_poly.type
_entity_poly.pdbx_seq_one_letter_code
_entity_poly.pdbx_strand_id
1 'polypeptide(L)'
;FLPMERISNYERPFILVVGGCHNSQFNVSIIPSILDRWLPLYMWTYGRVAPECWSWWITRLPRRGAIASIENTGLGYGTLGGDCTIGGLDGGISLEFFRQYGEEGHDILGEAYCQTQTYYASTFDMEEDDHVKSLQQWVLLGDPSLKIGGYS
;
A
#
# COMPACT_ATOMS: atom_id res chain seq x y z
N PHE A 1 -6.53 -16.13 -19.12
CA PHE A 1 -6.99 -15.59 -17.84
C PHE A 1 -5.80 -15.18 -17.01
N LEU A 2 -5.76 -13.90 -16.62
CA LEU A 2 -4.72 -13.39 -15.73
C LEU A 2 -4.98 -13.88 -14.30
N PRO A 3 -3.95 -14.17 -13.48
CA PRO A 3 -4.14 -14.76 -12.15
C PRO A 3 -5.10 -13.98 -11.24
N MET A 4 -5.02 -12.65 -11.26
CA MET A 4 -5.88 -11.77 -10.47
C MET A 4 -7.38 -11.87 -10.83
N GLU A 5 -7.71 -12.33 -12.04
CA GLU A 5 -9.09 -12.54 -12.45
C GLU A 5 -9.73 -13.81 -11.85
N ARG A 6 -8.96 -14.61 -11.09
CA ARG A 6 -9.43 -15.82 -10.41
C ARG A 6 -9.92 -15.57 -8.98
N ILE A 7 -9.74 -14.36 -8.45
CA ILE A 7 -10.23 -13.97 -7.13
C ILE A 7 -11.75 -14.18 -7.05
N SER A 8 -12.26 -14.75 -5.96
CA SER A 8 -13.66 -15.21 -5.85
C SER A 8 -14.40 -14.74 -4.59
N ASN A 9 -13.89 -13.74 -3.86
CA ASN A 9 -14.51 -13.19 -2.65
C ASN A 9 -15.69 -12.25 -2.98
N TYR A 10 -16.66 -12.75 -3.74
CA TYR A 10 -17.82 -11.94 -4.15
C TYR A 10 -18.60 -11.43 -2.94
N GLU A 11 -18.94 -10.14 -2.94
CA GLU A 11 -19.68 -9.46 -1.86
C GLU A 11 -19.02 -9.59 -0.47
N ARG A 12 -17.71 -9.88 -0.44
CA ARG A 12 -16.93 -10.04 0.79
C ARG A 12 -15.73 -9.10 0.71
N PRO A 13 -15.97 -7.78 0.76
CA PRO A 13 -14.91 -6.81 0.62
C PRO A 13 -13.96 -6.85 1.81
N PHE A 14 -12.71 -6.48 1.57
CA PHE A 14 -11.70 -6.32 2.62
C PHE A 14 -10.84 -5.08 2.33
N ILE A 15 -10.23 -4.54 3.38
CA ILE A 15 -9.15 -3.56 3.25
C ILE A 15 -7.84 -4.35 3.27
N LEU A 16 -6.98 -4.07 2.29
CA LEU A 16 -5.68 -4.72 2.16
C LEU A 16 -4.58 -3.82 2.71
N VAL A 17 -3.71 -4.36 3.55
CA VAL A 17 -2.48 -3.68 3.99
C VAL A 17 -1.33 -4.63 3.74
N VAL A 18 -0.38 -4.24 2.89
CA VAL A 18 0.73 -5.11 2.47
C VAL A 18 2.04 -4.36 2.43
N GLY A 19 2.99 -4.83 3.25
CA GLY A 19 4.41 -4.48 3.13
C GLY A 19 5.05 -5.20 1.94
N GLY A 20 5.94 -4.51 1.25
CA GLY A 20 6.60 -5.01 0.05
C GLY A 20 6.90 -3.90 -0.96
N CYS A 21 7.72 -4.23 -1.94
CA CYS A 21 8.19 -3.27 -2.94
C CYS A 21 7.19 -3.08 -4.09
N HIS A 22 6.96 -1.82 -4.47
CA HIS A 22 6.32 -1.39 -5.72
C HIS A 22 4.91 -1.92 -5.97
N ASN A 23 4.29 -2.53 -4.98
CA ASN A 23 2.94 -3.09 -5.08
C ASN A 23 1.92 -2.02 -5.53
N SER A 24 2.12 -0.80 -5.03
CA SER A 24 1.32 0.40 -5.25
C SER A 24 1.95 1.37 -6.24
N GLN A 25 2.88 0.92 -7.10
CA GLN A 25 3.54 1.77 -8.10
C GLN A 25 2.56 2.20 -9.21
N PHE A 26 1.63 3.10 -8.90
CA PHE A 26 0.48 3.47 -9.74
C PHE A 26 0.86 4.22 -11.04
N ASN A 27 2.13 4.57 -11.23
CA ASN A 27 2.63 5.20 -12.45
C ASN A 27 3.15 4.20 -13.50
N VAL A 28 2.93 2.89 -13.34
CA VAL A 28 3.26 1.88 -14.36
C VAL A 28 2.16 1.75 -15.42
N SER A 29 2.57 1.50 -16.67
CA SER A 29 1.66 1.20 -17.78
C SER A 29 2.38 0.39 -18.87
N ILE A 30 1.62 -0.28 -19.77
CA ILE A 30 2.16 -1.13 -20.84
C ILE A 30 3.15 -0.37 -21.72
N ILE A 31 2.77 0.81 -22.23
CA ILE A 31 3.56 1.58 -23.19
C ILE A 31 4.92 1.97 -22.61
N PRO A 32 4.99 2.71 -21.48
CA PRO A 32 6.29 3.09 -20.92
C PRO A 32 7.09 1.86 -20.46
N SER A 33 6.43 0.79 -20.00
CA SER A 33 7.11 -0.47 -19.67
C SER A 33 7.81 -1.15 -20.84
N ILE A 34 7.21 -1.13 -22.02
CA ILE A 34 7.85 -1.70 -23.22
C ILE A 34 8.90 -0.76 -23.78
N LEU A 35 8.63 0.55 -23.79
CA LEU A 35 9.56 1.55 -24.29
C LEU A 35 10.84 1.60 -23.46
N ASP A 36 10.80 1.30 -22.17
CA ASP A 36 11.97 1.21 -21.27
C ASP A 36 13.03 0.18 -21.76
N ARG A 37 12.65 -0.76 -22.63
CA ARG A 37 13.60 -1.69 -23.27
C ARG A 37 14.51 -1.02 -24.30
N TRP A 38 14.06 0.08 -24.90
CA TRP A 38 14.72 0.77 -26.02
C TRP A 38 15.14 2.20 -25.66
N LEU A 39 14.41 2.83 -24.75
CA LEU A 39 14.65 4.17 -24.23
C LEU A 39 14.97 4.05 -22.74
N PRO A 40 15.95 4.79 -22.21
CA PRO A 40 16.25 4.76 -20.77
C PRO A 40 15.20 5.56 -20.00
N LEU A 41 14.01 4.98 -19.80
CA LEU A 41 12.93 5.57 -19.01
C LEU A 41 13.13 5.30 -17.50
N TYR A 42 14.11 4.46 -17.15
CA TYR A 42 14.50 4.12 -15.78
C TYR A 42 13.34 3.57 -14.95
N MET A 43 12.52 2.72 -15.58
CA MET A 43 11.38 2.13 -14.89
C MET A 43 11.78 0.90 -14.06
N TRP A 44 11.12 0.74 -12.92
CA TRP A 44 11.23 -0.47 -12.08
C TRP A 44 10.62 -1.73 -12.71
N THR A 45 10.03 -1.62 -13.91
CA THR A 45 9.53 -2.77 -14.68
C THR A 45 10.61 -3.42 -15.53
N TYR A 46 11.77 -2.79 -15.70
CA TYR A 46 12.93 -3.32 -16.44
C TYR A 46 12.58 -3.83 -17.84
N GLY A 47 11.79 -3.08 -18.60
CA GLY A 47 11.35 -3.48 -19.93
C GLY A 47 10.28 -4.59 -19.95
N ARG A 48 9.79 -5.07 -18.79
CA ARG A 48 8.73 -6.09 -18.70
C ARG A 48 7.35 -5.45 -18.70
N VAL A 49 6.42 -6.06 -19.41
CA VAL A 49 5.04 -5.54 -19.52
C VAL A 49 4.36 -5.53 -18.15
N ALA A 50 4.18 -4.34 -17.58
CA ALA A 50 3.36 -4.10 -16.40
C ALA A 50 2.20 -3.16 -16.80
N PRO A 51 0.98 -3.69 -16.98
CA PRO A 51 -0.15 -2.87 -17.41
C PRO A 51 -0.63 -1.88 -16.36
N GLU A 52 -0.56 -2.26 -15.09
CA GLU A 52 -1.03 -1.52 -13.93
C GLU A 52 -0.43 -2.12 -12.66
N CYS A 53 -0.45 -1.39 -11.54
CA CYS A 53 0.08 -1.88 -10.26
C CYS A 53 -0.86 -2.90 -9.59
N TRP A 54 -0.33 -3.67 -8.64
CA TRP A 54 -1.07 -4.75 -7.98
C TRP A 54 -2.21 -4.20 -7.12
N SER A 55 -1.94 -3.14 -6.36
CA SER A 55 -2.92 -2.47 -5.50
C SER A 55 -4.11 -1.94 -6.30
N TRP A 56 -3.88 -1.36 -7.48
CA TRP A 56 -4.95 -0.93 -8.37
C TRP A 56 -5.72 -2.13 -8.95
N TRP A 57 -5.01 -3.19 -9.37
CA TRP A 57 -5.67 -4.38 -9.91
C TRP A 57 -6.64 -4.99 -8.90
N ILE A 58 -6.23 -5.16 -7.64
CA ILE A 58 -7.06 -5.83 -6.65
C ILE A 58 -8.23 -4.95 -6.18
N THR A 59 -8.11 -3.62 -6.24
CA THR A 59 -9.15 -2.67 -5.83
C THR A 59 -10.18 -2.39 -6.93
N ARG A 60 -9.81 -2.51 -8.22
CA ARG A 60 -10.73 -2.24 -9.34
C ARG A 60 -11.66 -3.38 -9.72
N LEU A 61 -11.53 -4.56 -9.10
CA LEU A 61 -12.31 -5.73 -9.51
C LEU A 61 -13.79 -5.54 -9.14
N PRO A 62 -14.73 -5.67 -10.09
CA PRO A 62 -16.15 -5.51 -9.77
C PRO A 62 -16.63 -6.58 -8.79
N ARG A 63 -17.22 -6.15 -7.66
CA ARG A 63 -17.88 -7.00 -6.66
C ARG A 63 -16.97 -8.03 -5.96
N ARG A 64 -15.65 -7.93 -6.10
CA ARG A 64 -14.64 -8.84 -5.53
C ARG A 64 -13.31 -8.12 -5.35
N GLY A 65 -12.30 -8.78 -4.80
CA GLY A 65 -11.03 -8.13 -4.47
C GLY A 65 -11.15 -7.25 -3.22
N ALA A 66 -10.26 -6.27 -3.12
CA ALA A 66 -10.22 -5.33 -1.99
C ALA A 66 -11.10 -4.10 -2.29
N ILE A 67 -11.61 -3.44 -1.26
CA ILE A 67 -12.31 -2.14 -1.40
C ILE A 67 -11.39 -0.95 -1.13
N ALA A 68 -10.25 -1.20 -0.50
CA ALA A 68 -9.13 -0.29 -0.40
C ALA A 68 -7.84 -1.09 -0.18
N SER A 69 -6.71 -0.49 -0.51
CA SER A 69 -5.38 -1.06 -0.34
C SER A 69 -4.40 0.02 0.16
N ILE A 70 -3.55 -0.33 1.13
CA ILE A 70 -2.51 0.55 1.66
C ILE A 70 -1.15 -0.12 1.54
N GLU A 71 -0.31 0.40 0.66
CA GLU A 71 0.90 -0.29 0.17
C GLU A 71 1.93 0.70 -0.37
N ASN A 72 3.13 0.22 -0.72
CA ASN A 72 4.24 1.08 -1.15
C ASN A 72 4.29 1.35 -2.66
N THR A 73 4.54 2.61 -3.02
CA THR A 73 4.82 3.03 -4.40
C THR A 73 6.24 2.69 -4.87
N GLY A 74 7.17 2.48 -3.94
CA GLY A 74 8.58 2.20 -4.21
C GLY A 74 9.12 1.01 -3.41
N LEU A 75 10.43 0.99 -3.16
CA LEU A 75 11.07 -0.04 -2.33
C LEU A 75 10.56 0.04 -0.88
N GLY A 76 9.73 -0.93 -0.49
CA GLY A 76 9.28 -1.13 0.89
C GLY A 76 10.45 -1.57 1.75
N TYR A 77 10.75 -0.81 2.78
CA TYR A 77 11.87 -1.08 3.68
C TYR A 77 11.36 -1.83 4.89
N GLY A 78 12.22 -2.68 5.46
CA GLY A 78 11.85 -3.47 6.62
C GLY A 78 13.07 -3.77 7.47
N THR A 79 12.84 -3.84 8.77
CA THR A 79 13.79 -4.37 9.74
C THR A 79 13.67 -5.89 9.79
N LEU A 80 14.78 -6.57 10.03
CA LEU A 80 14.83 -8.04 10.10
C LEU A 80 14.63 -8.52 11.55
N GLY A 81 14.22 -9.78 11.69
CA GLY A 81 14.14 -10.44 13.01
C GLY A 81 13.04 -9.87 13.91
N GLY A 82 13.30 -9.80 15.22
CA GLY A 82 12.31 -9.32 16.20
C GLY A 82 11.99 -7.83 16.07
N ASP A 83 12.85 -7.06 15.41
CA ASP A 83 12.67 -5.63 15.24
C ASP A 83 11.69 -5.28 14.11
N CYS A 84 11.23 -6.27 13.33
CA CYS A 84 10.26 -6.07 12.23
C CYS A 84 8.91 -5.53 12.71
N THR A 85 8.61 -5.61 14.00
CA THR A 85 7.35 -5.11 14.58
C THR A 85 7.50 -3.81 15.37
N ILE A 86 8.71 -3.29 15.55
CA ILE A 86 8.99 -2.13 16.42
C ILE A 86 9.85 -1.07 15.75
N GLY A 87 10.72 -1.44 14.79
CA GLY A 87 11.67 -0.53 14.15
C GLY A 87 11.09 0.41 13.10
N GLY A 88 9.76 0.55 13.00
CA GLY A 88 9.13 1.33 11.94
C GLY A 88 9.18 0.63 10.58
N LEU A 89 9.33 1.43 9.52
CA LEU A 89 9.30 1.03 8.12
C LEU A 89 8.01 0.25 7.77
N ASP A 90 8.01 -0.67 6.80
CA ASP A 90 6.81 -1.40 6.37
C ASP A 90 6.11 -2.13 7.52
N GLY A 91 6.90 -2.76 8.39
CA GLY A 91 6.37 -3.55 9.51
C GLY A 91 5.71 -2.66 10.57
N GLY A 92 6.44 -1.65 11.05
CA GLY A 92 5.96 -0.74 12.08
C GLY A 92 4.81 0.14 11.61
N ILE A 93 4.86 0.71 10.41
CA ILE A 93 3.76 1.57 9.91
C ILE A 93 2.47 0.77 9.68
N SER A 94 2.59 -0.48 9.24
CA SER A 94 1.42 -1.36 9.06
C SER A 94 0.80 -1.78 10.38
N LEU A 95 1.62 -2.08 11.40
CA LEU A 95 1.13 -2.38 12.75
C LEU A 95 0.48 -1.16 13.40
N GLU A 96 1.07 0.02 13.21
CA GLU A 96 0.50 1.26 13.70
C GLU A 96 -0.90 1.52 13.11
N PHE A 97 -1.12 1.24 11.83
CA PHE A 97 -2.46 1.30 11.24
C PHE A 97 -3.48 0.41 11.97
N PHE A 98 -3.10 -0.83 12.28
CA PHE A 98 -3.98 -1.73 13.04
C PHE A 98 -4.22 -1.26 14.47
N ARG A 99 -3.25 -0.58 15.10
CA ARG A 99 -3.40 0.03 16.42
C ARG A 99 -4.35 1.23 16.39
N GLN A 100 -4.21 2.11 15.40
CA GLN A 100 -5.09 3.27 15.20
C GLN A 100 -6.55 2.85 14.99
N TYR A 101 -6.77 1.76 14.27
CA TYR A 101 -8.10 1.18 14.12
C TYR A 101 -8.57 0.44 15.40
N GLY A 102 -7.79 -0.51 15.89
CA GLY A 102 -8.22 -1.48 16.90
C GLY A 102 -8.16 -1.01 18.35
N GLU A 103 -7.32 -0.02 18.66
CA GLU A 103 -7.10 0.46 20.03
C GLU A 103 -7.53 1.93 20.20
N GLU A 104 -7.25 2.80 19.21
CA GLU A 104 -7.59 4.23 19.28
C GLU A 104 -9.01 4.55 18.77
N GLY A 105 -9.67 3.59 18.11
CA GLY A 105 -11.06 3.72 17.67
C GLY A 105 -11.27 4.59 16.43
N HIS A 106 -10.24 4.77 15.59
CA HIS A 106 -10.38 5.45 14.31
C HIS A 106 -11.04 4.53 13.27
N ASP A 107 -12.37 4.53 13.25
CA ASP A 107 -13.16 3.65 12.37
C ASP A 107 -13.29 4.17 10.93
N ILE A 108 -12.91 5.42 10.64
CA ILE A 108 -12.88 5.95 9.27
C ILE A 108 -11.51 5.66 8.66
N LEU A 109 -11.48 5.02 7.49
CA LEU A 109 -10.24 4.54 6.86
C LEU A 109 -9.20 5.65 6.67
N GLY A 110 -9.63 6.78 6.12
CA GLY A 110 -8.76 7.94 5.92
C GLY A 110 -8.29 8.57 7.23
N GLU A 111 -9.10 8.49 8.29
CA GLU A 111 -8.72 8.96 9.62
C GLU A 111 -7.63 8.07 10.22
N ALA A 112 -7.85 6.74 10.28
CA ALA A 112 -6.85 5.79 10.73
C ALA A 112 -5.53 5.92 9.95
N TYR A 113 -5.62 6.05 8.63
CA TYR A 113 -4.47 6.26 7.75
C TYR A 113 -3.71 7.57 8.06
N CYS A 114 -4.42 8.69 8.24
CA CYS A 114 -3.81 9.97 8.60
C CYS A 114 -3.17 9.96 9.99
N GLN A 115 -3.83 9.34 10.98
CA GLN A 115 -3.30 9.25 12.34
C GLN A 115 -2.07 8.34 12.39
N THR A 116 -2.07 7.24 11.63
CA THR A 116 -0.90 6.38 11.45
C THR A 116 0.31 7.17 10.97
N GLN A 117 0.14 7.95 9.90
CA GLN A 117 1.22 8.77 9.36
C GLN A 117 1.68 9.86 10.32
N THR A 118 0.74 10.51 11.01
CA THR A 118 1.03 11.56 12.00
C THR A 118 1.83 10.99 13.16
N TYR A 119 1.41 9.85 13.71
CA TYR A 119 2.11 9.14 14.77
C TYR A 119 3.52 8.74 14.31
N TYR A 120 3.64 8.12 13.14
CA TYR A 120 4.91 7.66 12.60
C TYR A 120 5.91 8.82 12.44
N ALA A 121 5.47 9.93 11.84
CA ALA A 121 6.29 11.13 11.66
C ALA A 121 6.72 11.79 12.99
N SER A 122 5.92 11.63 14.05
CA SER A 122 6.24 12.17 15.38
C SER A 122 7.10 11.24 16.23
N THR A 123 7.20 9.96 15.85
CA THR A 123 7.85 8.90 16.64
C THR A 123 9.26 8.60 16.16
N PHE A 124 9.47 8.61 14.85
CA PHE A 124 10.76 8.30 14.23
C PHE A 124 11.48 9.57 13.79
N ASP A 125 12.81 9.49 13.68
CA ASP A 125 13.62 10.61 13.22
C ASP A 125 13.40 10.82 11.71
N MET A 126 12.85 11.98 11.35
CA MET A 126 12.61 12.36 9.95
C MET A 126 13.86 12.98 9.30
N GLU A 127 15.01 13.00 9.98
CA GLU A 127 16.32 13.23 9.36
C GLU A 127 16.90 11.93 8.76
N GLU A 128 16.38 10.76 9.15
CA GLU A 128 16.75 9.47 8.57
C GLU A 128 15.98 9.21 7.26
N ASP A 129 16.73 9.14 6.15
CA ASP A 129 16.20 9.04 4.78
C ASP A 129 15.26 7.83 4.57
N ASP A 130 15.46 6.74 5.30
CA ASP A 130 14.65 5.52 5.22
C ASP A 130 13.26 5.69 5.83
N HIS A 131 13.15 6.38 6.97
CA HIS A 131 11.87 6.70 7.60
C HIS A 131 11.06 7.69 6.76
N VAL A 132 11.68 8.77 6.27
CA VAL A 132 11.02 9.75 5.39
C VAL A 132 10.52 9.07 4.12
N LYS A 133 11.37 8.26 3.49
CA LYS A 133 11.00 7.51 2.29
C LYS A 133 9.85 6.53 2.56
N SER A 134 9.90 5.80 3.67
CA SER A 134 8.86 4.81 4.04
C SER A 134 7.52 5.48 4.25
N LEU A 135 7.49 6.63 4.91
CA LEU A 135 6.28 7.42 5.10
C LEU A 135 5.71 7.92 3.77
N GLN A 136 6.54 8.53 2.91
CA GLN A 136 6.09 9.14 1.65
C GLN A 136 5.55 8.12 0.63
N GLN A 137 6.07 6.89 0.63
CA GLN A 137 5.70 5.89 -0.36
C GLN A 137 4.47 5.06 0.04
N TRP A 138 4.04 5.12 1.31
CA TRP A 138 2.96 4.30 1.86
C TRP A 138 1.60 4.95 1.56
N VAL A 139 0.95 4.51 0.47
CA VAL A 139 -0.22 5.18 -0.10
C VAL A 139 -1.49 4.38 0.08
N LEU A 140 -2.58 5.08 0.38
CA LEU A 140 -3.94 4.55 0.36
C LEU A 140 -4.57 4.70 -1.03
N LEU A 141 -4.98 3.58 -1.62
CA LEU A 141 -5.82 3.50 -2.81
C LEU A 141 -7.21 2.96 -2.43
N GLY A 142 -8.24 3.79 -2.57
CA GLY A 142 -9.61 3.45 -2.20
C GLY A 142 -10.39 4.70 -1.75
N ASP A 143 -11.57 4.49 -1.16
CA ASP A 143 -12.36 5.57 -0.58
C ASP A 143 -11.92 5.86 0.87
N PRO A 144 -11.28 7.01 1.15
CA PRO A 144 -10.85 7.35 2.50
C PRO A 144 -12.03 7.63 3.46
N SER A 145 -13.25 7.86 2.96
CA SER A 145 -14.44 8.09 3.79
C SER A 145 -15.11 6.80 4.26
N LEU A 146 -14.61 5.64 3.82
CA LEU A 146 -15.10 4.33 4.19
C LEU A 146 -15.03 4.12 5.71
N LYS A 147 -16.15 3.69 6.31
CA LYS A 147 -16.17 3.17 7.68
C LYS A 147 -15.73 1.70 7.72
N ILE A 148 -14.62 1.43 8.37
CA ILE A 148 -14.11 0.08 8.64
C ILE A 148 -15.13 -0.66 9.52
N GLY A 149 -15.49 -1.88 9.12
CA GLY A 149 -16.54 -2.66 9.80
C GLY A 149 -17.98 -2.33 9.36
N GLY A 150 -18.18 -1.30 8.53
CA GLY A 150 -19.46 -0.98 7.89
C GLY A 150 -20.33 0.00 8.67
N TYR A 151 -21.52 0.25 8.12
CA TYR A 151 -22.52 1.18 8.66
C TYR A 151 -23.68 0.39 9.27
N SER A 152 -24.14 0.82 10.44
CA SER A 152 -25.29 0.28 11.16
C SER A 152 -26.58 0.98 10.75
#